data_AF-A0A9Q9UMB0-F1
#
_entry.id   AF-A0A9Q9UMB0-F1
#
_cell.length_a   1.000
_cell.length_b   1.000
_cell.length_c   1.000
_cell.angle_alpha   90.00
_cell.angle_beta   90.00
_cell.angle_gamma   90.00
#
_symmetry.space_group_name_H-M   'P 1'
#
loop_
_entity.id
_entity.type
_entity.pdbx_description
1 polymer ?
#
loop_
_entity_poly.entity_id
_entity_poly.type
_entity_poly.pdbx_seq_one_letter_code
_entity_poly.pdbx_strand_id
1 'polypeptide(L)'
;MKDLMELVIKNNRNKSPDPMPVDEISHLRVRKYRAPQNEETVELPESLKALLAYDRQLISPHDQPVIEWLQKNIDVNGILHSENLDEDVYYRNGLDMTGKSSEELSPRWNNDPVFRL
;
A
#
# COMPACT_ATOMS: atom_id res chain seq x y z
N MET A 1 6.41 18.75 -3.99
CA MET A 1 7.10 17.44 -4.14
C MET A 1 8.58 17.53 -3.75
N LYS A 2 9.35 18.51 -4.25
CA LYS A 2 10.76 18.70 -3.88
C LYS A 2 10.98 18.82 -2.37
N ASP A 3 10.20 19.68 -1.71
CA ASP A 3 10.31 19.91 -0.26
C ASP A 3 10.05 18.64 0.58
N LEU A 4 9.10 17.79 0.14
CA LEU A 4 8.83 16.51 0.81
C LEU A 4 10.00 15.54 0.63
N MET A 5 10.51 15.39 -0.59
CA MET A 5 11.61 14.46 -0.85
C MET A 5 12.91 14.89 -0.16
N GLU A 6 13.18 16.20 -0.07
CA GLU A 6 14.30 16.71 0.72
C GLU A 6 14.20 16.32 2.20
N LEU A 7 12.99 16.43 2.78
CA LEU A 7 12.73 15.97 4.15
C LEU A 7 12.91 14.45 4.28
N VAL A 8 12.40 13.66 3.33
CA VAL A 8 12.55 12.21 3.31
C VAL A 8 14.03 11.82 3.29
N ILE A 9 14.81 12.38 2.35
CA ILE A 9 16.25 12.12 2.21
C ILE A 9 16.99 12.48 3.49
N LYS A 10 16.69 13.64 4.08
CA LYS A 10 17.33 14.11 5.32
C LYS A 10 17.07 13.19 6.51
N ASN A 11 15.88 12.59 6.56
CA ASN A 11 15.37 11.87 7.71
C ASN A 11 15.42 10.33 7.55
N ASN A 12 15.82 9.84 6.38
CA ASN A 12 15.94 8.42 6.11
C ASN A 12 16.99 7.77 7.03
N ARG A 13 16.57 6.74 7.77
CA ARG A 13 17.48 5.98 8.64
C ARG A 13 18.17 4.83 7.92
N ASN A 14 17.69 4.42 6.75
CA ASN A 14 18.44 3.52 5.88
C ASN A 14 19.73 4.21 5.40
N LYS A 15 20.87 3.58 5.66
CA LYS A 15 22.20 4.12 5.31
C LYS A 15 22.66 3.70 3.92
N SER A 16 21.96 2.78 3.29
CA SER A 16 22.23 2.32 1.94
C SER A 16 20.93 2.35 1.13
N PRO A 17 20.52 3.53 0.62
CA PRO A 17 19.33 3.65 -0.21
C PRO A 17 19.36 2.66 -1.38
N ASP A 18 18.24 1.98 -1.61
CA ASP A 18 18.07 0.99 -2.67
C ASP A 18 16.98 1.49 -3.65
N PRO A 19 17.34 2.32 -4.64
CA PRO A 19 16.38 2.88 -5.58
C PRO A 19 15.85 1.81 -6.54
N MET A 20 14.54 1.80 -6.79
CA MET A 20 13.94 0.98 -7.83
C MET A 20 14.20 1.59 -9.21
N PRO A 21 14.58 0.81 -10.24
CA PRO A 21 14.78 1.31 -11.60
C PRO A 21 13.55 2.01 -12.17
N VAL A 22 13.75 3.09 -12.94
CA VAL A 22 12.66 3.87 -13.55
C VAL A 22 11.79 3.00 -14.45
N ASP A 23 12.41 2.10 -15.21
CA ASP A 23 11.68 1.15 -16.04
C ASP A 23 10.75 0.29 -15.18
N GLU A 24 11.24 -0.29 -14.07
CA GLU A 24 10.42 -1.09 -13.15
C GLU A 24 9.25 -0.27 -12.56
N ILE A 25 9.51 0.96 -12.10
CA ILE A 25 8.47 1.86 -11.56
C ILE A 25 7.41 2.19 -12.62
N SER A 26 7.80 2.36 -13.88
CA SER A 26 6.87 2.70 -14.97
C SER A 26 5.89 1.58 -15.32
N HIS A 27 6.26 0.33 -15.01
CA HIS A 27 5.40 -0.84 -15.19
C HIS A 27 4.42 -1.05 -14.02
N LEU A 28 4.64 -0.38 -12.88
CA LEU A 28 3.76 -0.52 -11.73
C LEU A 28 2.39 0.10 -11.99
N ARG A 29 1.35 -0.63 -11.58
CA ARG A 29 -0.05 -0.20 -11.65
C ARG A 29 -0.74 -0.46 -10.32
N VAL A 30 -1.83 0.24 -10.05
CA VAL A 30 -2.66 0.00 -8.86
C VAL A 30 -4.10 -0.27 -9.29
N ARG A 31 -4.76 -1.23 -8.64
CA ARG A 31 -6.19 -1.49 -8.85
C ARG A 31 -6.99 -0.24 -8.50
N LYS A 32 -7.83 0.20 -9.44
CA LYS A 32 -8.66 1.41 -9.27
C LYS A 32 -9.81 1.20 -8.29
N TYR A 33 -10.28 -0.04 -8.18
CA TYR A 33 -11.40 -0.42 -7.34
C TYR A 33 -10.99 -1.51 -6.37
N ARG A 34 -11.70 -1.57 -5.26
CA ARG A 34 -11.55 -2.64 -4.28
C ARG A 34 -12.10 -3.98 -4.76
N ALA A 35 -13.18 -3.95 -5.53
CA ALA A 35 -13.83 -5.15 -6.05
C ALA A 35 -12.82 -6.06 -6.79
N PRO A 36 -12.54 -7.28 -6.32
CA PRO A 36 -11.53 -8.16 -6.91
C PRO A 36 -11.77 -8.47 -8.39
N GLN A 37 -13.04 -8.58 -8.78
CA GLN A 37 -13.48 -8.82 -10.15
C GLN A 37 -13.23 -7.63 -11.10
N ASN A 38 -12.96 -6.43 -10.58
CA ASN A 38 -12.69 -5.27 -11.40
C ASN A 38 -11.17 -5.15 -11.65
N GLU A 39 -10.77 -5.43 -12.89
CA GLU A 39 -9.37 -5.43 -13.33
C GLU A 39 -8.88 -4.08 -13.85
N GLU A 40 -9.71 -3.03 -13.79
CA GLU A 40 -9.28 -1.69 -14.15
C GLU A 40 -8.14 -1.22 -13.22
N THR A 41 -7.02 -0.81 -13.84
CA THR A 41 -5.87 -0.26 -13.11
C THR A 41 -5.58 1.17 -13.51
N VAL A 42 -4.96 1.92 -12.61
CA VAL A 42 -4.46 3.28 -12.83
C VAL A 42 -2.98 3.36 -12.51
N GLU A 43 -2.35 4.47 -12.90
CA GLU A 43 -0.97 4.74 -12.54
C GLU A 43 -0.81 4.97 -11.04
N LEU A 44 0.37 4.63 -10.51
CA LEU A 44 0.74 4.99 -9.15
C LEU A 44 0.79 6.51 -8.98
N PRO A 45 0.44 7.04 -7.81
CA PRO A 45 0.66 8.44 -7.46
C PRO A 45 2.13 8.82 -7.59
N GLU A 46 2.40 10.04 -8.07
CA GLU A 46 3.76 10.56 -8.26
C GLU A 46 4.61 10.56 -6.98
N SER A 47 3.98 10.75 -5.81
CA SER A 47 4.66 10.66 -4.53
C SER A 47 5.20 9.26 -4.27
N LEU A 48 4.45 8.21 -4.57
CA LEU A 48 4.88 6.82 -4.37
C LEU A 48 5.98 6.44 -5.36
N LYS A 49 5.84 6.84 -6.63
CA LYS A 49 6.89 6.69 -7.64
C LYS A 49 8.20 7.36 -7.18
N ALA A 50 8.12 8.58 -6.65
CA ALA A 50 9.29 9.31 -6.15
C ALA A 50 9.96 8.64 -4.94
N LEU A 51 9.18 8.06 -4.02
CA LEU A 51 9.72 7.30 -2.88
C LEU A 51 10.44 6.02 -3.35
N LEU A 52 9.82 5.25 -4.23
CA LEU A 52 10.40 4.03 -4.81
C LEU A 52 11.67 4.32 -5.62
N ALA A 53 11.68 5.41 -6.39
CA ALA A 53 12.85 5.85 -7.16
C ALA A 53 14.02 6.31 -6.28
N TYR A 54 13.76 6.67 -5.02
CA TYR A 54 14.78 7.09 -4.08
C TYR A 54 15.31 5.93 -3.23
N ASP A 55 14.41 5.26 -2.51
CA ASP A 55 14.75 4.15 -1.62
C ASP A 55 13.52 3.26 -1.39
N ARG A 56 13.51 2.08 -2.00
CA ARG A 56 12.44 1.10 -1.78
C ARG A 56 12.47 0.49 -0.37
N GLN A 57 13.59 0.62 0.35
CA GLN A 57 13.74 0.17 1.73
C GLN A 57 13.69 1.33 2.73
N LEU A 58 12.92 2.38 2.42
CA LEU A 58 12.84 3.60 3.22
C LEU A 58 12.48 3.33 4.69
N ILE A 59 13.35 3.80 5.60
CA ILE A 59 13.15 3.74 7.04
C ILE A 59 12.92 5.15 7.59
N SER A 60 11.80 5.34 8.27
CA SER A 60 11.43 6.60 8.91
C SER A 60 12.36 6.96 10.10
N PRO A 61 12.30 8.21 10.61
CA PRO A 61 12.99 8.61 11.85
C PRO A 61 12.74 7.69 13.06
N HIS A 62 11.59 7.01 13.07
CA HIS A 62 11.14 6.14 14.14
C HIS A 62 11.62 4.68 13.98
N ASP A 63 12.61 4.42 13.11
CA ASP A 63 13.10 3.07 12.79
C ASP A 63 12.02 2.14 12.22
N GLN A 64 11.00 2.70 11.56
CA GLN A 64 9.91 1.93 10.96
C GLN A 64 9.95 1.99 9.43
N PRO A 65 9.74 0.85 8.75
CA PRO A 65 9.63 0.81 7.30
C PRO A 65 8.36 1.54 6.83
N VAL A 66 8.48 2.31 5.75
CA VAL A 66 7.38 3.17 5.27
C VAL A 66 6.55 2.49 4.16
N ILE A 67 7.22 1.83 3.21
CA ILE A 67 6.60 1.28 1.99
C ILE A 67 6.82 -0.22 1.82
N GLU A 68 7.31 -0.90 2.86
CA GLU A 68 7.57 -2.36 2.82
C GLU A 68 6.28 -3.15 2.62
N TRP A 69 5.22 -2.81 3.35
CA TRP A 69 3.93 -3.49 3.24
C TRP A 69 3.36 -3.39 1.82
N LEU A 70 3.43 -2.21 1.21
CA LEU A 70 2.93 -1.97 -0.14
C LEU A 70 3.65 -2.86 -1.17
N GLN A 71 4.98 -2.98 -1.08
CA GLN A 71 5.77 -3.83 -1.97
C GLN A 71 5.41 -5.31 -1.86
N LYS A 72 5.11 -5.80 -0.65
CA LYS A 72 4.66 -7.19 -0.41
C LYS A 72 3.31 -7.50 -1.07
N ASN A 73 2.53 -6.48 -1.42
CA ASN A 73 1.22 -6.59 -2.05
C ASN A 73 1.22 -6.28 -3.56
N ILE A 74 2.40 -6.09 -4.15
CA ILE A 74 2.57 -6.03 -5.60
C ILE A 74 2.67 -7.46 -6.12
N ASP A 75 1.82 -7.82 -7.08
CA ASP A 75 1.86 -9.14 -7.69
C ASP A 75 2.98 -9.28 -8.74
N VAL A 76 3.10 -10.48 -9.31
CA VAL A 76 4.12 -10.80 -10.33
C VAL A 76 4.01 -9.96 -11.61
N ASN A 77 2.87 -9.31 -11.85
CA ASN A 77 2.64 -8.44 -13.00
C ASN A 77 2.86 -6.96 -12.68
N GLY A 78 3.34 -6.62 -11.47
CA GLY A 78 3.53 -5.23 -11.05
C GLY A 78 2.23 -4.54 -10.63
N ILE A 79 1.16 -5.28 -10.31
CA ILE A 79 -0.12 -4.71 -9.90
C ILE A 79 -0.21 -4.71 -8.38
N LEU A 80 -0.34 -3.51 -7.80
CA LEU A 80 -0.72 -3.33 -6.40
C LEU A 80 -2.23 -3.56 -6.25
N HIS A 81 -2.59 -4.58 -5.47
CA HIS A 81 -3.98 -4.89 -5.15
C HIS A 81 -4.51 -3.99 -4.03
N SER A 82 -5.83 -3.74 -4.04
CA SER A 82 -6.49 -2.98 -2.98
C SER A 82 -6.36 -3.71 -1.64
N GLU A 83 -6.13 -2.96 -0.58
CA GLU A 83 -6.31 -3.45 0.79
C GLU A 83 -7.76 -3.87 1.03
N ASN A 84 -7.92 -5.02 1.70
CA ASN A 84 -9.16 -5.38 2.37
C ASN A 84 -9.07 -4.92 3.83
N LEU A 85 -9.98 -4.03 4.23
CA LEU A 85 -10.03 -3.48 5.59
C LEU A 85 -10.88 -4.34 6.55
N ASP A 86 -11.43 -5.46 6.10
CA ASP A 86 -12.30 -6.31 6.92
C ASP A 86 -11.64 -6.77 8.22
N GLU A 87 -10.34 -7.08 8.18
CA GLU A 87 -9.58 -7.51 9.36
C GLU A 87 -9.38 -6.36 10.35
N ASP A 88 -8.96 -5.18 9.87
CA ASP A 88 -8.82 -3.98 10.71
C ASP A 88 -10.15 -3.60 11.38
N VAL A 89 -11.25 -3.68 10.63
CA VAL A 89 -12.60 -3.35 11.11
C VAL A 89 -13.07 -4.36 12.16
N TYR A 90 -12.71 -5.62 12.00
CA TYR A 90 -13.02 -6.67 12.96
C TYR A 90 -12.40 -6.41 14.32
N TYR A 91 -11.09 -6.16 14.37
CA TYR A 91 -10.41 -5.91 15.64
C TYR A 91 -10.75 -4.53 16.22
N ARG A 92 -10.82 -3.48 15.41
CA ARG A 92 -11.14 -2.13 15.92
C ARG A 92 -12.51 -2.02 16.56
N ASN A 93 -13.47 -2.82 16.09
CA ASN A 93 -14.83 -2.83 16.63
C ASN A 93 -15.03 -3.88 17.74
N GLY A 94 -13.97 -4.59 18.16
CA GLY A 94 -14.05 -5.63 19.18
C GLY A 94 -14.90 -6.83 18.77
N LEU A 95 -15.00 -7.12 17.46
CA LEU A 95 -15.79 -8.23 16.95
C LEU A 95 -15.14 -9.58 17.26
N ASP A 96 -13.83 -9.60 17.47
CA ASP A 96 -13.07 -10.74 17.99
C ASP A 96 -13.56 -11.21 19.37
N MET A 97 -14.12 -10.30 20.17
CA MET A 97 -14.67 -10.61 21.48
C MET A 97 -16.08 -11.21 21.41
N THR A 98 -16.70 -11.28 20.23
CA THR A 98 -18.08 -11.79 20.06
C THR A 98 -18.15 -13.31 19.98
N GLY A 99 -17.01 -14.00 19.90
CA GLY A 99 -16.93 -15.45 19.72
C GLY A 99 -17.30 -15.95 18.33
N LYS A 100 -17.58 -15.04 17.39
CA LYS A 100 -17.80 -15.34 15.97
C LYS A 100 -16.50 -15.15 15.20
N SER A 101 -16.27 -15.98 14.20
CA SER A 101 -15.07 -15.86 13.36
C SER A 101 -15.14 -14.63 12.47
N SER A 102 -13.96 -14.27 11.97
CA SER A 102 -13.77 -13.22 10.97
C SER A 102 -14.65 -13.46 9.75
N GLU A 103 -14.60 -14.67 9.21
CA GLU A 103 -15.33 -15.10 8.01
C GLU A 103 -16.84 -15.07 8.21
N GLU A 104 -17.34 -15.43 9.39
CA GLU A 104 -18.77 -15.42 9.71
C GLU A 104 -19.39 -14.02 9.69
N LEU A 105 -18.56 -13.00 9.89
CA LEU A 105 -19.00 -11.61 9.93
C LEU A 105 -18.72 -10.86 8.61
N SER A 106 -18.05 -11.50 7.65
CA SER A 106 -17.76 -10.89 6.35
C SER A 106 -19.02 -10.72 5.48
N PRO A 107 -19.15 -9.63 4.71
CA PRO A 107 -18.24 -8.48 4.67
C PRO A 107 -18.47 -7.49 5.82
N ARG A 108 -17.39 -6.96 6.42
CA ARG A 108 -17.47 -6.04 7.57
C ARG A 108 -17.31 -4.60 7.17
N TRP A 109 -16.49 -4.36 6.15
CA TRP A 109 -16.37 -3.07 5.52
C TRP A 109 -17.17 -3.02 4.22
N ASN A 110 -17.43 -1.80 3.76
CA ASN A 110 -18.15 -1.57 2.52
C ASN A 110 -17.47 -2.28 1.33
N ASN A 111 -18.24 -3.16 0.68
CA ASN A 111 -17.87 -3.90 -0.53
C ASN A 111 -18.67 -3.44 -1.75
N ASP A 112 -19.16 -2.20 -1.73
CA ASP A 112 -19.75 -1.56 -2.90
C ASP A 112 -18.76 -1.63 -4.09
N PRO A 113 -19.18 -2.21 -5.23
CA PRO A 113 -18.31 -2.39 -6.39
C PRO A 113 -17.82 -1.08 -7.01
N VAL A 114 -18.48 0.05 -6.74
CA VAL A 114 -18.03 1.37 -7.22
C VAL A 114 -17.15 2.11 -6.22
N PHE A 115 -16.80 1.52 -5.09
CA PHE A 115 -15.84 2.10 -4.16
C PHE A 115 -14.46 2.24 -4.83
N ARG A 116 -14.03 3.49 -5.02
CA ARG A 116 -12.75 3.87 -5.62
C ARG A 116 -11.75 4.19 -4.51
N LEU A 117 -10.50 3.79 -4.75
CA LEU A 117 -9.34 4.22 -3.96
C LEU A 117 -8.82 5.59 -4.40
#